data_AF-A0A846J5B4-F1
#
_entry.id   AF-A0A846J5B4-F1
#
_cell.length_a   1.000
_cell.length_b   1.000
_cell.length_c   1.000
_cell.angle_alpha   90.00
_cell.angle_beta   90.00
_cell.angle_gamma   90.00
#
_symmetry.space_group_name_H-M   'P 1'
#
loop_
_entity.id
_entity.type
_entity.pdbx_description
1 polymer ?
#
loop_
_entity_poly.entity_id
_entity_poly.type
_entity_poly.pdbx_seq_one_letter_code
_entity_poly.pdbx_strand_id
1 'polypeptide(L)'
;MRLSHNLASLNAFRNYSKVLREQSTALDKITSGYKVRRSKDDPNVMAQSEKTKIQIRGLQVASRNAQDGVSMLQAAEGGLESIGNMLMRIKELTIQAANGTNDLNDKEVIQNEINELVAGIETTAKGTEFNGVKLLSQGNKFSDQTNVMTKSVPIGANVGDLEDIPFYNLTTEGLDIKGKINVTAASKLGESLDAVNNAIETVLSVRSEYGSLENRFEECMNNVGEISLKMEGANSELVDADVAEEMMIYAKSDILYQSSLAIMRQTNNFPMDVLKILENVKSK
;
A
#
# COMPACT_ATOMS: atom_id res chain seq x y z
N MET A 1 34.82 -53.02 37.06
CA MET A 1 34.40 -52.49 35.74
C MET A 1 33.57 -53.55 35.04
N ARG A 2 32.38 -53.22 34.51
CA ARG A 2 31.56 -54.17 33.73
C ARG A 2 32.01 -54.07 32.26
N LEU A 3 32.39 -55.21 31.65
CA LEU A 3 32.97 -55.25 30.30
C LEU A 3 31.91 -55.35 29.18
N SER A 4 30.73 -55.89 29.47
CA SER A 4 29.68 -56.13 28.47
C SER A 4 28.90 -54.88 28.06
N HIS A 5 28.82 -53.86 28.92
CA HIS A 5 28.14 -52.60 28.64
C HIS A 5 29.05 -51.43 29.02
N ASN A 6 29.49 -50.68 28.00
CA ASN A 6 30.30 -49.49 28.18
C ASN A 6 29.43 -48.25 28.38
N LEU A 7 29.04 -47.98 29.62
CA LEU A 7 28.21 -46.82 29.97
C LEU A 7 28.93 -45.49 29.70
N ALA A 8 30.26 -45.45 29.81
CA ALA A 8 31.05 -44.24 29.53
C ALA A 8 30.99 -43.85 28.04
N SER A 9 31.13 -44.82 27.14
CA SER A 9 30.96 -44.61 25.70
C SER A 9 29.51 -44.24 25.34
N LEU A 10 28.50 -44.87 25.96
CA LEU A 10 27.10 -44.53 25.72
C LEU A 10 26.77 -43.08 26.15
N ASN A 11 27.31 -42.62 27.27
CA ASN A 11 27.15 -41.23 27.72
C ASN A 11 27.87 -40.26 26.77
N ALA A 12 29.08 -40.59 26.32
CA ALA A 12 29.79 -39.80 25.30
C ALA A 12 29.00 -39.71 23.98
N PHE A 13 28.40 -40.82 23.52
CA PHE A 13 27.56 -40.86 22.31
C PHE A 13 26.28 -40.02 22.44
N ARG A 14 25.63 -40.03 23.61
CA ARG A 14 24.46 -39.16 23.87
C ARG A 14 24.82 -37.68 23.81
N ASN A 15 25.95 -37.30 24.40
CA ASN A 15 26.45 -35.93 24.35
C ASN A 15 26.85 -35.53 22.92
N TYR A 16 27.58 -36.39 22.21
CA TYR A 16 27.91 -36.22 20.79
C TYR A 16 26.65 -35.98 19.94
N SER A 17 25.62 -36.82 20.10
CA SER A 17 24.37 -36.71 19.34
C SER A 17 23.63 -35.41 19.65
N LYS A 18 23.69 -34.92 20.89
CA LYS A 18 23.10 -33.63 21.28
C LYS A 18 23.84 -32.46 20.61
N VAL A 19 25.17 -32.46 20.69
CA VAL A 19 26.02 -31.41 20.12
C VAL A 19 25.91 -31.37 18.59
N LEU A 20 25.83 -32.54 17.94
CA LEU A 20 25.63 -32.62 16.49
C LEU A 20 24.30 -31.99 16.04
N ARG A 21 23.23 -32.16 16.84
CA ARG A 21 21.94 -31.48 16.56
C ARG A 21 22.05 -29.97 16.73
N GLU A 22 22.70 -29.51 17.79
CA GLU A 22 22.93 -28.08 18.06
C GLU A 22 23.76 -27.41 16.95
N GLN A 23 24.84 -28.08 16.52
CA GLN A 23 25.67 -27.65 15.37
C GLN A 23 24.86 -27.57 14.08
N SER A 24 24.03 -28.58 13.78
CA SER A 24 23.16 -28.57 12.60
C SER A 24 22.14 -27.44 12.65
N THR A 25 21.55 -27.16 13.81
CA THR A 25 20.57 -26.07 13.95
C THR A 25 21.21 -24.70 13.82
N ALA A 26 22.40 -24.48 14.39
CA ALA A 26 23.12 -23.23 14.23
C ALA A 26 23.49 -22.98 12.76
N LEU A 27 23.96 -24.02 12.06
CA LEU A 27 24.24 -23.95 10.62
C LEU A 27 22.99 -23.66 9.78
N ASP A 28 21.85 -24.27 10.11
CA ASP A 28 20.57 -23.98 9.43
C ASP A 28 20.12 -22.52 9.64
N LYS A 29 20.31 -21.97 10.84
CA LYS A 29 19.98 -20.56 11.12
C LYS A 29 20.94 -19.59 10.44
N ILE A 30 22.24 -19.87 10.45
CA ILE A 30 23.26 -19.09 9.71
C ILE A 30 22.95 -19.07 8.22
N THR A 31 22.65 -20.23 7.63
CA THR A 31 22.43 -20.33 6.18
C THR A 31 21.10 -19.72 5.75
N SER A 32 20.08 -19.78 6.59
CA SER A 32 18.76 -19.21 6.31
C SER A 32 18.61 -17.74 6.70
N GLY A 33 19.46 -17.23 7.59
CA GLY A 33 19.31 -15.91 8.21
C GLY A 33 18.15 -15.81 9.22
N TYR A 34 17.36 -16.87 9.41
CA TYR A 34 16.19 -16.87 10.28
C TYR A 34 16.42 -17.67 11.56
N LYS A 35 16.05 -17.09 12.69
CA LYS A 35 16.00 -17.70 14.02
C LYS A 35 14.86 -18.71 14.13
N VAL A 36 13.70 -18.40 13.52
CA VAL A 36 12.49 -19.25 13.50
C VAL A 36 12.06 -19.47 12.06
N ARG A 37 12.34 -20.64 11.49
CA ARG A 37 11.99 -20.95 10.09
C ARG A 37 10.83 -21.91 9.96
N ARG A 38 10.74 -22.89 10.86
CA ARG A 38 9.68 -23.90 10.84
C ARG A 38 8.74 -23.64 12.00
N SER A 39 7.45 -23.94 11.82
CA SER A 39 6.46 -23.89 12.91
C SER A 39 6.79 -24.80 14.10
N LYS A 40 7.72 -25.75 13.91
CA LYS A 40 8.26 -26.61 14.97
C LYS A 40 9.18 -25.86 15.93
N ASP A 41 9.89 -24.84 15.44
CA ASP A 41 10.94 -24.16 16.21
C ASP A 41 10.30 -23.22 17.25
N ASP A 42 9.32 -22.42 16.82
CA ASP A 42 8.41 -21.70 17.70
C ASP A 42 7.06 -21.44 16.99
N PRO A 43 5.97 -22.12 17.38
CA PRO A 43 4.67 -21.95 16.72
C PRO A 43 4.04 -20.58 16.98
N ASN A 44 4.33 -19.94 18.12
CA ASN A 44 3.74 -18.66 18.48
C ASN A 44 4.40 -17.52 17.69
N VAL A 45 5.73 -17.48 17.63
CA VAL A 45 6.47 -16.49 16.84
C VAL A 45 6.16 -16.65 15.35
N MET A 46 6.06 -17.89 14.86
CA MET A 46 5.66 -18.14 13.47
C MET A 46 4.25 -17.61 13.17
N ALA A 47 3.28 -17.85 14.07
CA ALA A 47 1.93 -17.34 13.87
C ALA A 47 1.85 -15.80 13.89
N GLN A 48 2.65 -15.15 14.75
CA GLN A 48 2.76 -13.69 14.78
C GLN A 48 3.38 -13.14 13.48
N SER A 49 4.50 -13.73 13.05
CA SER A 49 5.16 -13.34 11.79
C SER A 49 4.23 -13.45 10.58
N GLU A 50 3.48 -14.55 10.46
CA GLU A 50 2.55 -14.71 9.34
C GLU A 50 1.42 -13.68 9.38
N LYS A 51 0.90 -13.32 10.57
CA LYS A 51 -0.06 -12.21 10.70
C LYS A 51 0.55 -10.88 10.29
N THR A 52 1.77 -10.58 10.72
CA THR A 52 2.47 -9.34 10.36
C THR A 52 2.75 -9.29 8.85
N LYS A 53 3.15 -10.40 8.22
CA LYS A 53 3.32 -10.49 6.75
C LYS A 53 2.01 -10.25 6.00
N ILE A 54 0.89 -10.79 6.48
CA ILE A 54 -0.44 -10.53 5.90
C ILE A 54 -0.75 -9.03 5.99
N GLN A 55 -0.49 -8.40 7.14
CA GLN A 55 -0.70 -6.96 7.32
C GLN A 55 0.21 -6.12 6.40
N ILE A 56 1.51 -6.43 6.31
CA ILE A 56 2.45 -5.75 5.40
C ILE A 56 1.93 -5.83 3.96
N ARG A 57 1.51 -7.02 3.50
CA ARG A 57 0.95 -7.18 2.14
C ARG A 57 -0.35 -6.39 1.96
N GLY A 58 -1.21 -6.37 2.97
CA GLY A 58 -2.43 -5.56 2.97
C GLY A 58 -2.13 -4.06 2.85
N LEU A 59 -1.19 -3.55 3.64
CA LEU A 59 -0.73 -2.17 3.61
C LEU A 59 -0.09 -1.80 2.25
N GLN A 60 0.70 -2.69 1.66
CA GLN A 60 1.28 -2.48 0.32
C GLN A 60 0.21 -2.41 -0.78
N VAL A 61 -0.85 -3.21 -0.69
CA VAL A 61 -1.99 -3.12 -1.62
C VAL A 61 -2.75 -1.82 -1.39
N ALA A 62 -3.00 -1.46 -0.13
CA ALA A 62 -3.66 -0.22 0.24
C ALA A 62 -2.91 1.03 -0.26
N SER A 63 -1.58 1.05 -0.16
CA SER A 63 -0.75 2.12 -0.71
C SER A 63 -0.90 2.24 -2.23
N ARG A 64 -0.96 1.13 -2.97
CA ARG A 64 -1.25 1.15 -4.42
C ARG A 64 -2.66 1.66 -4.72
N ASN A 65 -3.66 1.23 -3.95
CA ASN A 65 -5.03 1.71 -4.12
C ASN A 65 -5.14 3.21 -3.84
N ALA A 66 -4.44 3.72 -2.83
CA ALA A 66 -4.37 5.16 -2.54
C ALA A 66 -3.72 5.92 -3.71
N GLN A 67 -2.64 5.38 -4.30
CA GLN A 67 -2.01 5.95 -5.49
C GLN A 67 -2.94 5.95 -6.72
N ASP A 68 -3.74 4.90 -6.91
CA ASP A 68 -4.77 4.86 -7.95
C ASP A 68 -5.85 5.92 -7.69
N GLY A 69 -6.21 6.15 -6.41
CA GLY A 69 -7.10 7.23 -5.98
C GLY A 69 -6.57 8.62 -6.33
N VAL A 70 -5.29 8.89 -6.04
CA VAL A 70 -4.62 10.15 -6.44
C VAL A 70 -4.63 10.30 -7.96
N SER A 71 -4.27 9.24 -8.71
CA SER A 71 -4.25 9.28 -10.18
C SER A 71 -5.63 9.56 -10.77
N MET A 72 -6.67 9.03 -10.15
CA MET A 72 -8.06 9.27 -10.53
C MET A 72 -8.50 10.70 -10.24
N LEU A 73 -8.12 11.26 -9.07
CA LEU A 73 -8.40 12.67 -8.73
C LEU A 73 -7.67 13.64 -9.67
N GLN A 74 -6.41 13.37 -10.01
CA GLN A 74 -5.64 14.18 -10.96
C GLN A 74 -6.26 14.16 -12.36
N ALA A 75 -6.76 13.00 -12.81
CA ALA A 75 -7.48 12.90 -14.08
C ALA A 75 -8.78 13.71 -14.06
N ALA A 76 -9.51 13.72 -12.93
CA ALA A 76 -10.67 14.56 -12.75
C ALA A 76 -10.31 16.05 -12.75
N GLU A 77 -9.26 16.46 -12.02
CA GLU A 77 -8.77 17.85 -11.95
C GLU A 77 -8.39 18.39 -13.33
N GLY A 78 -7.69 17.62 -14.17
CA GLY A 78 -7.37 18.05 -15.54
C GLY A 78 -8.63 18.35 -16.37
N GLY A 79 -9.70 17.57 -16.19
CA GLY A 79 -11.01 17.86 -16.79
C GLY A 79 -11.66 19.13 -16.22
N LEU A 80 -11.59 19.32 -14.90
CA LEU A 80 -12.12 20.50 -14.21
C LEU A 80 -11.40 21.79 -14.60
N GLU A 81 -10.09 21.72 -14.81
CA GLU A 81 -9.29 22.87 -15.27
C GLU A 81 -9.74 23.30 -16.66
N SER A 82 -9.91 22.35 -17.59
CA SER A 82 -10.43 22.62 -18.93
C SER A 82 -11.84 23.24 -18.88
N ILE A 83 -12.74 22.68 -18.06
CA ILE A 83 -14.09 23.22 -17.85
C ILE A 83 -14.05 24.63 -17.25
N GLY A 84 -13.21 24.87 -16.25
CA GLY A 84 -13.03 26.18 -15.63
C GLY A 84 -12.55 27.25 -16.61
N ASN A 85 -11.57 26.93 -17.46
CA ASN A 85 -11.08 27.83 -18.51
C ASN A 85 -12.17 28.15 -19.54
N MET A 86 -12.97 27.17 -19.95
CA MET A 86 -14.11 27.39 -20.84
C MET A 86 -15.20 28.27 -20.20
N LEU A 87 -15.51 28.07 -18.92
CA LEU A 87 -16.48 28.90 -18.19
C LEU A 87 -15.99 30.35 -18.04
N MET A 88 -14.70 30.57 -17.77
CA MET A 88 -14.11 31.90 -17.75
C MET A 88 -14.21 32.58 -19.12
N ARG A 89 -13.96 31.84 -20.21
CA ARG A 89 -14.15 32.35 -21.57
C ARG A 89 -15.61 32.70 -21.86
N ILE A 90 -16.55 31.85 -21.44
CA ILE A 90 -17.99 32.14 -21.56
C ILE A 90 -18.37 33.42 -20.80
N LYS A 91 -17.79 33.63 -19.60
CA LYS A 91 -17.99 34.86 -18.82
C LYS A 91 -17.48 36.10 -19.55
N GLU A 92 -16.28 36.03 -20.13
CA GLU A 92 -15.72 37.12 -20.95
C GLU A 92 -16.63 37.46 -22.12
N LEU A 93 -17.09 36.46 -22.87
CA LEU A 93 -18.00 36.62 -24.00
C LEU A 93 -19.35 37.22 -23.58
N THR A 94 -19.87 36.80 -22.42
CA THR A 94 -21.12 37.34 -21.85
C THR A 94 -20.95 38.82 -21.50
N ILE A 95 -19.81 39.22 -20.90
CA ILE A 95 -19.50 40.62 -20.61
C ILE A 95 -19.28 41.42 -21.90
N GLN A 96 -18.57 40.86 -22.89
CA GLN A 96 -18.32 41.51 -24.16
C GLN A 96 -19.64 41.83 -24.89
N ALA A 97 -20.59 40.90 -24.86
CA ALA A 97 -21.89 41.10 -25.47
C ALA A 97 -22.85 42.00 -24.65
N ALA A 98 -22.54 42.23 -23.37
CA ALA A 98 -23.21 43.24 -22.54
C ALA A 98 -22.91 44.67 -23.02
N ASN A 99 -21.87 44.86 -23.83
CA ASN A 99 -21.54 46.16 -24.39
C ASN A 99 -22.69 46.68 -25.27
N GLY A 100 -23.21 47.86 -24.93
CA GLY A 100 -24.35 48.48 -25.62
C GLY A 100 -24.07 48.92 -27.06
N THR A 101 -22.82 48.85 -27.52
CA THR A 101 -22.43 49.18 -28.90
C THR A 101 -22.53 48.02 -29.88
N ASN A 102 -22.79 46.79 -29.42
CA ASN A 102 -22.81 45.62 -30.28
C ASN A 102 -24.19 45.43 -30.93
N ASP A 103 -24.20 45.19 -32.23
CA ASP A 103 -25.42 44.92 -32.98
C ASP A 103 -25.97 43.50 -32.71
N LEU A 104 -27.20 43.24 -33.13
CA LEU A 104 -27.83 41.92 -32.97
C LEU A 104 -27.05 40.79 -33.67
N ASN A 105 -26.45 41.08 -34.83
CA ASN A 105 -25.61 40.12 -35.56
C ASN A 105 -24.34 39.78 -34.78
N ASP A 106 -23.71 40.77 -34.13
CA ASP A 106 -22.50 40.53 -33.33
C ASP A 106 -22.80 39.68 -32.09
N LYS A 107 -23.97 39.90 -31.48
CA LYS A 107 -24.46 39.09 -30.36
C LYS A 107 -24.76 37.65 -30.78
N GLU A 108 -25.23 37.43 -32.00
CA GLU A 108 -25.46 36.09 -32.54
C GLU A 108 -24.14 35.32 -32.77
N VAL A 109 -23.11 36.00 -33.29
CA VAL A 109 -21.76 35.40 -33.44
C VAL A 109 -21.18 35.01 -32.07
N ILE A 110 -21.30 35.89 -31.08
CA ILE A 110 -20.86 35.60 -29.70
C ILE A 110 -21.66 34.42 -29.11
N GLN A 111 -22.97 34.37 -29.34
CA GLN A 111 -23.80 33.26 -28.86
C GLN A 111 -23.38 31.93 -29.50
N ASN A 112 -22.98 31.92 -30.78
CA ASN A 112 -22.45 30.71 -31.42
C ASN A 112 -21.14 30.25 -30.78
N GLU A 113 -20.21 31.15 -30.47
CA GLU A 113 -18.98 30.82 -29.73
C GLU A 113 -19.29 30.24 -28.35
N ILE A 114 -20.25 30.83 -27.63
CA ILE A 114 -20.71 30.30 -26.33
C ILE A 114 -21.31 28.91 -26.48
N ASN A 115 -22.13 28.66 -27.51
CA ASN A 115 -22.74 27.35 -27.75
C ASN A 115 -21.67 26.27 -28.00
N GLU A 116 -20.62 26.60 -28.77
CA GLU A 116 -19.48 25.70 -28.98
C GLU A 116 -18.71 25.43 -27.67
N LEU A 117 -18.50 26.44 -26.84
CA LEU A 117 -17.85 26.26 -25.53
C LEU A 117 -18.72 25.41 -24.58
N VAL A 118 -20.03 25.58 -24.60
CA VAL A 118 -20.97 24.76 -23.82
C VAL A 118 -20.95 23.30 -24.31
N ALA A 119 -20.90 23.07 -25.62
CA ALA A 119 -20.73 21.73 -26.19
C ALA A 119 -19.35 21.12 -25.85
N GLY A 120 -18.30 21.95 -25.82
CA GLY A 120 -16.96 21.59 -25.37
C GLY A 120 -16.96 21.12 -23.91
N ILE A 121 -17.59 21.87 -23.00
CA ILE A 121 -17.77 21.48 -21.58
C ILE A 121 -18.46 20.13 -21.48
N GLU A 122 -19.52 19.89 -22.25
CA GLU A 122 -20.25 18.63 -22.23
C GLU A 122 -19.39 17.46 -22.74
N THR A 123 -18.57 17.69 -23.77
CA THR A 123 -17.65 16.70 -24.32
C THR A 123 -16.53 16.37 -23.34
N THR A 124 -15.92 17.38 -22.71
CA THR A 124 -14.89 17.19 -21.68
C THR A 124 -15.46 16.44 -20.48
N ALA A 125 -16.62 16.85 -19.94
CA ALA A 125 -17.24 16.17 -18.80
C ALA A 125 -17.61 14.70 -19.10
N LYS A 126 -18.00 14.39 -20.35
CA LYS A 126 -18.30 13.01 -20.78
C LYS A 126 -17.06 12.19 -21.14
N GLY A 127 -15.98 12.86 -21.55
CA GLY A 127 -14.71 12.27 -21.99
C GLY A 127 -13.69 12.07 -20.87
N THR A 128 -13.83 12.75 -19.73
CA THR A 128 -12.98 12.52 -18.55
C THR A 128 -13.32 11.17 -17.92
N GLU A 129 -12.47 10.18 -18.21
CA GLU A 129 -12.57 8.83 -17.67
C GLU A 129 -11.24 8.33 -17.12
N PHE A 130 -11.32 7.49 -16.09
CA PHE A 130 -10.18 6.75 -15.57
C PHE A 130 -10.55 5.28 -15.52
N ASN A 131 -9.79 4.43 -16.22
CA ASN A 131 -10.04 2.99 -16.30
C ASN A 131 -11.50 2.65 -16.70
N GLY A 132 -12.08 3.41 -17.64
CA GLY A 132 -13.46 3.25 -18.13
C GLY A 132 -14.55 3.80 -17.20
N VAL A 133 -14.19 4.40 -16.06
CA VAL A 133 -15.12 5.04 -15.13
C VAL A 133 -15.17 6.53 -15.43
N LYS A 134 -16.37 7.03 -15.74
CA LYS A 134 -16.56 8.46 -16.02
C LYS A 134 -16.59 9.25 -14.72
N LEU A 135 -15.69 10.22 -14.60
CA LEU A 135 -15.46 10.92 -13.33
C LEU A 135 -16.40 12.11 -13.14
N LEU A 136 -16.80 12.77 -14.22
CA LEU A 136 -17.50 14.07 -14.16
C LEU A 136 -18.96 14.02 -14.67
N SER A 137 -19.47 12.83 -15.04
CA SER A 137 -20.81 12.69 -15.66
C SER A 137 -21.75 11.69 -14.99
N GLN A 138 -21.28 10.86 -14.06
CA GLN A 138 -22.11 9.82 -13.40
C GLN A 138 -22.60 10.20 -11.99
N GLY A 139 -22.36 11.43 -11.53
CA GLY A 139 -22.75 11.87 -10.18
C GLY A 139 -24.13 12.54 -10.06
N ASN A 140 -24.43 13.00 -8.84
CA ASN A 140 -25.53 13.94 -8.59
C ASN A 140 -25.02 15.40 -8.70
N LYS A 141 -25.93 16.36 -8.76
CA LYS A 141 -25.56 17.79 -8.71
C LYS A 141 -24.84 18.07 -7.38
N PHE A 142 -23.86 18.95 -7.39
CA PHE A 142 -23.16 19.38 -6.17
C PHE A 142 -24.12 19.91 -5.08
N SER A 143 -25.26 20.51 -5.48
CA SER A 143 -26.28 21.00 -4.56
C SER A 143 -27.12 19.90 -3.88
N ASP A 144 -27.07 18.66 -4.37
CA ASP A 144 -27.88 17.55 -3.85
C ASP A 144 -26.98 16.56 -3.09
N GLN A 145 -26.69 16.92 -1.84
CA GLN A 145 -25.83 16.14 -0.93
C GLN A 145 -26.52 14.88 -0.36
N THR A 146 -27.78 14.60 -0.74
CA THR A 146 -28.56 13.54 -0.10
C THR A 146 -28.28 12.13 -0.63
N ASN A 147 -27.58 12.00 -1.77
CA ASN A 147 -27.13 10.73 -2.36
C ASN A 147 -25.85 10.93 -3.19
N VAL A 148 -24.76 11.39 -2.60
CA VAL A 148 -23.50 11.53 -3.35
C VAL A 148 -23.03 10.13 -3.77
N MET A 149 -22.86 9.90 -5.07
CA MET A 149 -22.29 8.65 -5.57
C MET A 149 -20.82 8.64 -5.18
N THR A 150 -20.47 7.90 -4.13
CA THR A 150 -19.09 7.74 -3.70
C THR A 150 -18.50 6.46 -4.27
N LYS A 151 -17.21 6.50 -4.59
CA LYS A 151 -16.42 5.31 -4.84
C LYS A 151 -15.45 5.10 -3.69
N SER A 152 -15.67 4.04 -2.95
CA SER A 152 -14.84 3.67 -1.81
C SER A 152 -13.52 3.06 -2.29
N VAL A 153 -12.42 3.66 -1.85
CA VAL A 153 -11.05 3.17 -2.05
C VAL A 153 -10.57 2.60 -0.71
N PRO A 154 -10.27 1.29 -0.64
CA PRO A 154 -9.70 0.71 0.58
C PRO A 154 -8.24 1.15 0.74
N ILE A 155 -8.01 1.97 1.77
CA ILE A 155 -6.72 2.59 2.12
C ILE A 155 -6.07 1.94 3.35
N GLY A 156 -6.67 0.88 3.91
CA GLY A 156 -6.10 0.10 5.00
C GLY A 156 -6.08 -1.41 4.74
N ALA A 157 -5.39 -2.12 5.64
CA ALA A 157 -5.27 -3.57 5.59
C ALA A 157 -6.50 -4.31 6.18
N ASN A 158 -7.36 -3.59 6.92
CA ASN A 158 -8.54 -4.15 7.56
C ASN A 158 -9.83 -3.79 6.82
N VAL A 159 -10.89 -4.58 7.06
CA VAL A 159 -12.22 -4.31 6.53
C VAL A 159 -12.79 -3.06 7.23
N GLY A 160 -13.09 -2.01 6.47
CA GLY A 160 -13.69 -0.77 6.97
C GLY A 160 -12.82 0.47 6.81
N ASP A 161 -11.52 0.31 6.50
CA ASP A 161 -10.61 1.42 6.19
C ASP A 161 -10.83 1.89 4.75
N LEU A 162 -12.00 2.48 4.49
CA LEU A 162 -12.45 2.95 3.18
C LEU A 162 -12.47 4.46 3.19
N GLU A 163 -11.86 5.06 2.16
CA GLU A 163 -12.01 6.47 1.87
C GLU A 163 -12.88 6.65 0.63
N ASP A 164 -13.89 7.49 0.74
CA ASP A 164 -14.89 7.68 -0.29
C ASP A 164 -14.55 8.87 -1.20
N ILE A 165 -14.45 8.63 -2.51
CA ILE A 165 -14.29 9.69 -3.51
C ILE A 165 -15.69 10.08 -4.02
N PRO A 166 -16.16 11.32 -3.80
CA PRO A 166 -17.45 11.77 -4.28
C PRO A 166 -17.42 12.08 -5.78
N PHE A 167 -18.42 11.59 -6.51
CA PHE A 167 -18.64 11.97 -7.91
C PHE A 167 -19.73 13.02 -8.03
N TYR A 168 -19.41 14.09 -8.76
CA TYR A 168 -20.34 15.13 -9.11
C TYR A 168 -20.63 15.11 -10.62
N ASN A 169 -21.87 15.41 -10.98
CA ASN A 169 -22.22 15.64 -12.37
C ASN A 169 -21.96 17.12 -12.71
N LEU A 170 -20.97 17.35 -13.56
CA LEU A 170 -20.57 18.66 -14.06
C LEU A 170 -20.83 18.80 -15.56
N THR A 171 -21.82 18.07 -16.07
CA THR A 171 -22.37 18.34 -17.40
C THR A 171 -23.18 19.64 -17.40
N THR A 172 -23.61 20.08 -18.57
CA THR A 172 -24.43 21.28 -18.77
C THR A 172 -25.74 21.28 -17.97
N GLU A 173 -26.26 20.09 -17.65
CA GLU A 173 -27.42 19.91 -16.75
C GLU A 173 -27.03 19.97 -15.27
N GLY A 174 -25.84 19.44 -14.93
CA GLY A 174 -25.29 19.46 -13.58
C GLY A 174 -24.92 20.86 -13.09
N LEU A 175 -24.32 21.65 -13.98
CA LEU A 175 -23.94 23.05 -13.78
C LEU A 175 -25.11 24.04 -13.99
N ASP A 176 -26.29 23.55 -14.40
CA ASP A 176 -27.50 24.35 -14.66
C ASP A 176 -27.33 25.45 -15.73
N ILE A 177 -26.45 25.20 -16.70
CA ILE A 177 -26.10 26.13 -17.79
C ILE A 177 -27.01 25.94 -19.01
N LYS A 178 -27.60 24.75 -19.17
CA LYS A 178 -28.37 24.36 -20.36
C LYS A 178 -29.57 25.29 -20.58
N GLY A 179 -29.51 26.07 -21.67
CA GLY A 179 -30.60 26.96 -22.10
C GLY A 179 -30.74 28.27 -21.30
N LYS A 180 -29.92 28.50 -20.28
CA LYS A 180 -29.93 29.74 -19.49
C LYS A 180 -29.01 30.82 -20.02
N ILE A 181 -27.96 30.45 -20.75
CA ILE A 181 -27.07 31.43 -21.38
C ILE A 181 -27.68 31.88 -22.71
N ASN A 182 -28.35 33.02 -22.67
CA ASN A 182 -28.86 33.67 -23.87
C ASN A 182 -28.49 35.16 -23.84
N VAL A 183 -27.60 35.52 -24.74
CA VAL A 183 -26.93 36.81 -24.80
C VAL A 183 -27.61 37.77 -25.78
N THR A 184 -28.60 37.29 -26.54
CA THR A 184 -29.33 38.11 -27.53
C THR A 184 -30.33 39.09 -26.91
N ALA A 185 -30.80 38.83 -25.68
CA ALA A 185 -31.74 39.69 -24.96
C ALA A 185 -31.07 40.39 -23.76
N ALA A 186 -31.15 41.72 -23.70
CA ALA A 186 -30.55 42.53 -22.63
C ALA A 186 -31.11 42.20 -21.23
N SER A 187 -32.34 41.71 -21.12
CA SER A 187 -32.95 41.30 -19.85
C SER A 187 -32.43 39.96 -19.30
N LYS A 188 -31.89 39.08 -20.16
CA LYS A 188 -31.39 37.75 -19.78
C LYS A 188 -29.88 37.70 -19.51
N LEU A 189 -29.20 38.83 -19.74
CA LEU A 189 -27.75 38.92 -19.60
C LEU A 189 -27.29 38.84 -18.14
N GLY A 190 -28.03 39.45 -17.22
CA GLY A 190 -27.77 39.33 -15.77
C GLY A 190 -27.95 37.89 -15.29
N GLU A 191 -29.05 37.24 -15.67
CA GLU A 191 -29.30 35.83 -15.35
C GLU A 191 -28.22 34.89 -15.95
N SER A 192 -27.74 35.20 -17.15
CA SER A 192 -26.65 34.45 -17.80
C SER A 192 -25.32 34.62 -17.06
N LEU A 193 -25.00 35.83 -16.62
CA LEU A 193 -23.80 36.11 -15.85
C LEU A 193 -23.83 35.43 -14.47
N ASP A 194 -24.98 35.46 -13.80
CA ASP A 194 -25.17 34.80 -12.51
C ASP A 194 -25.09 33.27 -12.65
N ALA A 195 -25.68 32.69 -13.70
CA ALA A 195 -25.56 31.27 -13.99
C ALA A 195 -24.10 30.85 -14.22
N VAL A 196 -23.33 31.63 -14.97
CA VAL A 196 -21.90 31.35 -15.21
C VAL A 196 -21.06 31.54 -13.95
N ASN A 197 -21.34 32.56 -13.13
CA ASN A 197 -20.66 32.76 -11.85
C ASN A 197 -20.92 31.59 -10.88
N ASN A 198 -22.19 31.17 -10.75
CA ASN A 198 -22.55 30.01 -9.93
C ASN A 198 -21.86 28.74 -10.43
N ALA A 199 -21.81 28.52 -11.76
CA ALA A 199 -21.09 27.40 -12.34
C ALA A 199 -19.59 27.43 -12.00
N ILE A 200 -18.94 28.59 -12.13
CA ILE A 200 -17.53 28.74 -11.74
C ILE A 200 -17.32 28.45 -10.25
N GLU A 201 -18.19 28.97 -9.38
CA GLU A 201 -18.10 28.71 -7.93
C GLU A 201 -18.27 27.22 -7.60
N THR A 202 -19.20 26.52 -8.26
CA THR A 202 -19.35 25.06 -8.06
C THR A 202 -18.12 24.28 -8.54
N VAL A 203 -17.53 24.62 -9.70
CA VAL A 203 -16.30 23.98 -10.19
C VAL A 203 -15.14 24.24 -9.24
N LEU A 204 -14.98 25.46 -8.75
CA LEU A 204 -13.94 25.80 -7.77
C LEU A 204 -14.14 25.05 -6.45
N SER A 205 -15.39 24.89 -6.00
CA SER A 205 -15.71 24.12 -4.79
C SER A 205 -15.34 22.64 -4.94
N VAL A 206 -15.69 22.03 -6.08
CA VAL A 206 -15.33 20.63 -6.37
C VAL A 206 -13.81 20.46 -6.48
N ARG A 207 -13.10 21.39 -7.13
CA ARG A 207 -11.63 21.36 -7.19
C ARG A 207 -10.99 21.46 -5.81
N SER A 208 -11.50 22.34 -4.94
CA SER A 208 -11.02 22.47 -3.56
C SER A 208 -11.23 21.16 -2.78
N GLU A 209 -12.38 20.51 -2.95
CA GLU A 209 -12.67 19.22 -2.33
C GLU A 209 -11.73 18.12 -2.84
N TYR A 210 -11.53 18.01 -4.15
CA TYR A 210 -10.60 17.04 -4.74
C TYR A 210 -9.15 17.28 -4.33
N GLY A 211 -8.67 18.52 -4.31
CA GLY A 211 -7.34 18.84 -3.79
C GLY A 211 -7.17 18.50 -2.30
N SER A 212 -8.23 18.68 -1.49
CA SER A 212 -8.19 18.24 -0.08
C SER A 212 -8.11 16.71 0.04
N LEU A 213 -8.80 15.98 -0.83
CA LEU A 213 -8.74 14.52 -0.88
C LEU A 213 -7.37 14.03 -1.37
N GLU A 214 -6.76 14.68 -2.37
CA GLU A 214 -5.40 14.37 -2.82
C GLU A 214 -4.40 14.47 -1.66
N ASN A 215 -4.41 15.58 -0.92
CA ASN A 215 -3.57 15.74 0.26
C ASN A 215 -3.79 14.62 1.30
N ARG A 216 -5.06 14.25 1.54
CA ARG A 216 -5.39 13.16 2.46
C ARG A 216 -4.89 11.80 1.97
N PHE A 217 -5.01 11.50 0.68
CA PHE A 217 -4.49 10.27 0.09
C PHE A 217 -2.95 10.24 0.11
N GLU A 218 -2.27 11.35 -0.14
CA GLU A 218 -0.81 11.45 -0.02
C GLU A 218 -0.33 11.24 1.43
N GLU A 219 -0.98 11.87 2.41
CA GLU A 219 -0.68 11.63 3.82
C GLU A 219 -0.94 10.18 4.23
N CYS A 220 -2.05 9.60 3.76
CA CYS A 220 -2.37 8.20 4.01
C CYS A 220 -1.30 7.29 3.40
N MET A 221 -0.86 7.54 2.17
CA MET A 221 0.20 6.78 1.52
C MET A 221 1.51 6.82 2.30
N ASN A 222 1.91 8.01 2.77
CA ASN A 222 3.11 8.18 3.59
C ASN A 222 2.99 7.44 4.94
N ASN A 223 1.84 7.56 5.60
CA ASN A 223 1.58 6.87 6.87
C ASN A 223 1.56 5.34 6.71
N VAL A 224 0.88 4.81 5.68
CA VAL A 224 0.85 3.38 5.36
C VAL A 224 2.25 2.85 5.04
N GLY A 225 3.07 3.63 4.32
CA GLY A 225 4.48 3.33 4.09
C GLY A 225 5.29 3.25 5.39
N GLU A 226 5.12 4.21 6.29
CA GLU A 226 5.78 4.22 7.60
C GLU A 226 5.36 3.02 8.47
N ILE A 227 4.06 2.71 8.52
CA ILE A 227 3.54 1.56 9.26
C ILE A 227 4.10 0.25 8.67
N SER A 228 4.14 0.12 7.34
CA SER A 228 4.71 -1.06 6.67
C SER A 228 6.18 -1.26 7.05
N LEU A 229 6.99 -0.20 7.04
CA LEU A 229 8.40 -0.26 7.43
C LEU A 229 8.58 -0.64 8.91
N LYS A 230 7.77 -0.07 9.81
CA LYS A 230 7.80 -0.42 11.24
C LYS A 230 7.38 -1.88 11.47
N MET A 231 6.38 -2.38 10.73
CA MET A 231 5.98 -3.78 10.79
C MET A 231 7.04 -4.72 10.23
N GLU A 232 7.75 -4.33 9.17
CA GLU A 232 8.85 -5.10 8.62
C GLU A 232 10.03 -5.18 9.61
N GLY A 233 10.36 -4.07 10.26
CA GLY A 233 11.34 -4.05 11.37
C GLY A 233 10.93 -4.95 12.54
N ALA A 234 9.67 -4.87 12.98
CA ALA A 234 9.16 -5.74 14.04
C ALA A 234 9.18 -7.22 13.62
N ASN A 235 8.87 -7.55 12.38
CA ASN A 235 8.94 -8.92 11.87
C ASN A 235 10.39 -9.42 11.78
N SER A 236 11.34 -8.55 11.44
CA SER A 236 12.77 -8.84 11.44
C SER A 236 13.25 -9.19 12.85
N GLU A 237 12.93 -8.39 13.88
CA GLU A 237 13.29 -8.69 15.27
C GLU A 237 12.73 -10.03 15.76
N LEU A 238 11.53 -10.39 15.33
CA LEU A 238 10.88 -11.64 15.69
C LEU A 238 11.59 -12.85 15.05
N VAL A 239 11.91 -12.78 13.76
CA VAL A 239 12.22 -13.97 12.95
C VAL A 239 13.68 -14.05 12.51
N ASP A 240 14.38 -12.93 12.38
CA ASP A 240 15.76 -12.92 11.91
C ASP A 240 16.72 -13.37 13.02
N ALA A 241 17.82 -14.00 12.61
CA ALA A 241 18.87 -14.47 13.51
C ALA A 241 20.04 -13.47 13.53
N ASP A 242 20.61 -13.25 14.71
CA ASP A 242 21.94 -12.65 14.83
C ASP A 242 22.99 -13.69 14.38
N VAL A 243 23.53 -13.50 13.18
CA VAL A 243 24.51 -14.41 12.59
C VAL A 243 25.79 -14.46 13.42
N ALA A 244 26.18 -13.38 14.10
CA ALA A 244 27.36 -13.39 14.95
C ALA A 244 27.15 -14.30 16.16
N GLU A 245 25.98 -14.24 16.79
CA GLU A 245 25.63 -15.14 17.89
C GLU A 245 25.57 -16.60 17.44
N GLU A 246 24.90 -16.89 16.33
CA GLU A 246 24.78 -18.26 15.82
C GLU A 246 26.14 -18.83 15.34
N MET A 247 27.04 -17.99 14.83
CA MET A 247 28.42 -18.39 14.52
C MET A 247 29.24 -18.74 15.78
N MET A 248 29.05 -18.02 16.89
CA MET A 248 29.67 -18.38 18.17
C MET A 248 29.15 -19.73 18.68
N ILE A 249 27.83 -19.97 18.58
CA ILE A 249 27.21 -21.25 18.94
C ILE A 249 27.73 -22.37 18.05
N TYR A 250 27.84 -22.14 16.74
CA TYR A 250 28.39 -23.10 15.79
C TYR A 250 29.85 -23.45 16.13
N ALA A 251 30.71 -22.45 16.35
CA ALA A 251 32.11 -22.65 16.69
C ALA A 251 32.28 -23.42 18.03
N LYS A 252 31.50 -23.06 19.05
CA LYS A 252 31.46 -23.78 20.33
C LYS A 252 31.02 -25.24 20.14
N SER A 253 29.96 -25.46 19.35
CA SER A 253 29.42 -26.79 19.08
C SER A 253 30.40 -27.64 18.29
N ASP A 254 31.14 -27.07 17.34
CA ASP A 254 32.17 -27.78 16.58
C ASP A 254 33.33 -28.23 17.48
N ILE A 255 33.83 -27.37 18.37
CA ILE A 255 34.86 -27.74 19.36
C ILE A 255 34.37 -28.87 20.27
N LEU A 256 33.12 -28.80 20.76
CA LEU A 256 32.51 -29.84 21.59
C LEU A 256 32.28 -31.14 20.82
N TYR A 257 31.96 -31.06 19.52
CA TYR A 257 31.78 -32.19 18.63
C TYR A 257 33.11 -32.96 18.47
N GLN A 258 34.19 -32.26 18.14
CA GLN A 258 35.53 -32.85 18.02
C GLN A 258 36.01 -33.44 19.34
N SER A 259 35.76 -32.75 20.46
CA SER A 259 36.09 -33.22 21.81
C SER A 259 35.31 -34.49 22.19
N SER A 260 34.01 -34.52 21.90
CA SER A 260 33.15 -35.69 22.18
C SER A 260 33.56 -36.89 21.33
N LEU A 261 33.96 -36.66 20.07
CA LEU A 261 34.49 -37.69 19.19
C LEU A 261 35.81 -38.26 19.72
N ALA A 262 36.71 -37.41 20.23
CA ALA A 262 37.96 -37.84 20.87
C ALA A 262 37.71 -38.66 22.15
N ILE A 263 36.81 -38.20 23.03
CA ILE A 263 36.42 -38.92 24.26
C ILE A 263 35.72 -40.24 23.92
N MET A 264 34.90 -40.30 22.87
CA MET A 264 34.28 -41.54 22.42
C MET A 264 35.33 -42.55 21.94
N ARG A 265 36.34 -42.12 21.18
CA ARG A 265 37.48 -42.97 20.79
C ARG A 265 38.24 -43.47 22.02
N GLN A 266 38.50 -42.60 23.00
CA GLN A 266 39.20 -42.95 24.24
C GLN A 266 38.40 -43.94 25.10
N THR A 267 37.11 -43.67 25.31
CA THR A 267 36.22 -44.53 26.12
C THR A 267 35.96 -45.88 25.49
N ASN A 268 35.99 -45.98 24.16
CA ASN A 268 35.94 -47.26 23.44
C ASN A 268 37.21 -48.11 23.66
N ASN A 269 38.35 -47.50 23.96
CA ASN A 269 39.60 -48.23 24.25
C ASN A 269 39.69 -48.75 25.68
N PHE A 270 38.95 -48.18 26.65
CA PHE A 270 39.02 -48.61 28.06
C PHE A 270 38.81 -50.12 28.29
N PRO A 271 37.81 -50.79 27.67
CA PRO A 271 37.66 -52.24 27.81
C PRO A 271 38.86 -53.02 27.27
N MET A 272 39.48 -52.56 26.18
CA MET A 272 40.65 -53.20 25.56
C MET A 272 41.91 -53.01 26.39
N ASP A 273 42.10 -51.83 26.97
CA ASP A 273 43.23 -51.55 27.87
C ASP A 273 43.14 -52.41 29.14
N VAL A 274 41.93 -52.61 29.68
CA VAL A 274 41.71 -53.52 30.82
C VAL A 274 41.99 -54.97 30.44
N LEU A 275 41.57 -55.43 29.25
CA LEU A 275 41.87 -56.78 28.77
C LEU A 275 43.38 -56.99 28.60
N LYS A 276 44.11 -56.02 28.05
CA LYS A 276 45.58 -56.06 27.91
C LYS A 276 46.28 -56.11 29.27
N ILE A 277 45.79 -55.39 30.28
CA ILE A 277 46.34 -55.46 31.65
C ILE A 277 46.10 -56.85 32.25
N LEU A 278 44.90 -57.42 32.09
CA LEU A 278 44.58 -58.77 32.58
C LEU A 278 45.39 -59.86 31.87
N GLU A 279 45.61 -59.72 30.57
CA GLU A 279 46.47 -60.62 29.78
C GLU A 279 47.91 -60.60 30.29
N ASN A 280 48.47 -59.41 30.53
CA ASN A 280 49.83 -59.25 31.04
C ASN A 280 50.02 -59.77 32.47
N VAL A 281 49.01 -59.63 33.34
CA VAL A 281 49.03 -60.19 34.71
C VAL A 281 48.98 -61.71 34.72
N LYS A 282 48.34 -62.35 33.73
CA LYS A 282 48.26 -63.81 33.62
C LYS A 282 49.53 -64.45 33.04
N SER A 283 50.39 -63.66 32.37
CA SER A 283 51.65 -64.14 31.75
C SER A 283 52.88 -64.08 32.68
N LYS A 284 52.71 -63.63 33.92
CA LYS A 284 53.68 -63.76 35.02
C LYS A 284 53.22 -64.82 36.00
#